data_AF-A0A941TLR9-F1
#
_entry.id   AF-A0A941TLR9-F1
#
_cell.length_a   1.000
_cell.length_b   1.000
_cell.length_c   1.000
_cell.angle_alpha   90.00
_cell.angle_beta   90.00
_cell.angle_gamma   90.00
#
_symmetry.space_group_name_H-M   'P 1'
#
loop_
_entity.id
_entity.type
_entity.pdbx_description
1 polymer ?
#
loop_
_entity_poly.entity_id
_entity_poly.type
_entity_poly.pdbx_seq_one_letter_code
_entity_poly.pdbx_strand_id
1 'polypeptide(L)'
;MRHGPEGAGFGALRPGQAIGRFTIEALAGAGAFGTTYRARDMRLGGEVTLREFLPPALATRREGGAAMTEPRRAEEFARGRRHFLNGGRIIAALRAPCIARVLDCVEANGTAYIVAESPPGTTLRARLEAAGPLPPDDVDRILWSLLEGLELVHSRGFFHGDISPDAIVLDSRGRPTLVDFGAAGSVTNTAEAPAYAAPERIGSGPASPVHMTPGNQGPWTDIYGLAATFYCALTGAAPPHASDRLREDRYRPLVRLRPPGFTLAMLAGLDKGLALSMRDRPQSIAQWRSLLWQTMPVVPAAAADRPPLPPARPMAAPIALQQTYRFAATNPAAEPPPIIVSRRPEAGPPEKTAGQTPHEPTPHEPTPPEPTPPEPLPAGATLFESTSPGSPPPRRFLRRALIGGVTILAMAAAALAYLTFAPPPATPSGTTASGTTQAPSPVDADQKRQQADRDAARQTAEAEAAARREEEEARQAQIAAEQEGLRRQQEEDARRQAEAAAQARPQAELADPSRARAAETSLALTVADRHQLQAALAARGFDPKGVDGIFGRRTRQAIAAWQKSRGEPSTGFLSAAQKQALLAAASS
;
A
#
# COMPACT_ATOMS: atom_id res chain seq x y z
N MET A 1 6.94 -52.25 6.98
CA MET A 1 7.62 -50.93 6.91
C MET A 1 6.86 -49.96 7.80
N ARG A 2 7.52 -49.07 8.55
CA ARG A 2 6.83 -48.04 9.35
C ARG A 2 6.47 -46.86 8.44
N HIS A 3 5.24 -46.36 8.52
CA HIS A 3 4.87 -45.11 7.85
C HIS A 3 5.58 -43.94 8.53
N GLY A 4 6.32 -43.15 7.74
CA GLY A 4 6.78 -41.81 8.14
C GLY A 4 5.69 -40.76 7.91
N PRO A 5 5.82 -39.55 8.47
CA PRO A 5 4.77 -38.54 8.37
C PRO A 5 4.65 -38.00 6.94
N GLU A 6 3.48 -38.21 6.34
CA GLU A 6 3.04 -37.51 5.14
C GLU A 6 2.79 -36.03 5.48
N GLY A 7 3.23 -35.10 4.64
CA GLY A 7 3.05 -33.65 4.89
C GLY A 7 4.14 -32.72 4.35
N ALA A 8 5.25 -33.24 3.82
CA ALA A 8 6.21 -32.41 3.10
C ALA A 8 5.64 -31.99 1.73
N GLY A 9 4.90 -30.88 1.71
CA GLY A 9 4.35 -30.30 0.48
C GLY A 9 5.44 -30.10 -0.59
N PHE A 10 5.10 -30.43 -1.84
CA PHE A 10 6.01 -30.35 -2.99
C PHE A 10 6.65 -28.96 -3.09
N GLY A 11 7.89 -28.81 -2.65
CA GLY A 11 8.63 -27.55 -2.67
C GLY A 11 9.13 -27.02 -1.31
N ALA A 12 8.82 -27.63 -0.18
CA ALA A 12 9.39 -27.23 1.13
C ALA A 12 10.79 -27.82 1.40
N LEU A 13 11.64 -27.09 2.14
CA LEU A 13 12.87 -27.64 2.75
C LEU A 13 12.52 -28.65 3.85
N ARG A 14 13.39 -29.63 4.07
CA ARG A 14 13.18 -30.69 5.08
C ARG A 14 13.75 -30.29 6.45
N PRO A 15 13.15 -30.74 7.56
CA PRO A 15 13.77 -30.70 8.88
C PRO A 15 15.20 -31.27 8.87
N GLY A 16 16.11 -30.63 9.58
CA GLY A 16 17.54 -30.96 9.62
C GLY A 16 18.37 -30.35 8.48
N GLN A 17 17.77 -29.79 7.43
CA GLN A 17 18.52 -29.14 6.36
C GLN A 17 19.14 -27.80 6.84
N ALA A 18 20.40 -27.55 6.48
CA ALA A 18 21.14 -26.35 6.86
C ALA A 18 21.08 -25.25 5.78
N ILE A 19 20.89 -24.01 6.22
CA ILE A 19 20.96 -22.76 5.45
C ILE A 19 22.02 -21.87 6.11
N GLY A 20 23.28 -22.01 5.71
CA GLY A 20 24.40 -21.38 6.42
C GLY A 20 24.47 -21.85 7.87
N ARG A 21 24.30 -20.94 8.84
CA ARG A 21 24.30 -21.25 10.28
C ARG A 21 22.94 -21.68 10.85
N PHE A 22 21.89 -21.72 10.02
CA PHE A 22 20.52 -22.00 10.46
C PHE A 22 20.10 -23.41 10.07
N THR A 23 19.51 -24.17 10.99
CA THR A 23 18.98 -25.51 10.71
C THR A 23 17.46 -25.49 10.73
N ILE A 24 16.82 -25.90 9.64
CA ILE A 24 15.36 -25.99 9.53
C ILE A 24 14.83 -27.01 10.55
N GLU A 25 13.86 -26.62 11.37
CA GLU A 25 13.18 -27.52 12.31
C GLU A 25 11.83 -27.98 11.76
N ALA A 26 11.04 -27.07 11.20
CA ALA A 26 9.70 -27.35 10.69
C ALA A 26 9.26 -26.32 9.64
N LEU A 27 8.33 -26.74 8.77
CA LEU A 27 7.51 -25.83 7.99
C LEU A 27 6.57 -25.07 8.95
N ALA A 28 6.61 -23.74 8.92
CA ALA A 28 5.71 -22.89 9.71
C ALA A 28 4.53 -22.38 8.87
N GLY A 29 4.75 -22.13 7.58
CA GLY A 29 3.68 -21.80 6.64
C GLY A 29 4.18 -21.79 5.19
N ALA A 30 3.27 -22.00 4.24
CA ALA A 30 3.53 -21.81 2.82
C ALA A 30 2.49 -20.82 2.26
N GLY A 31 2.96 -19.73 1.66
CA GLY A 31 2.13 -18.71 1.04
C GLY A 31 2.44 -18.57 -0.45
N ALA A 32 1.65 -17.77 -1.16
CA ALA A 32 1.77 -17.60 -2.62
C ALA A 32 3.11 -16.96 -3.10
N PHE A 33 4.01 -16.59 -2.18
CA PHE A 33 5.24 -15.84 -2.46
C PHE A 33 6.52 -16.46 -1.88
N GLY A 34 6.37 -17.49 -1.05
CA GLY A 34 7.48 -18.01 -0.28
C GLY A 34 7.04 -18.98 0.80
N THR A 35 8.05 -19.64 1.37
CA THR A 35 7.86 -20.62 2.44
C THR A 35 8.48 -20.09 3.71
N THR A 36 7.72 -20.09 4.81
CA THR A 36 8.20 -19.71 6.14
C THR A 36 8.50 -20.99 6.93
N TYR A 37 9.68 -21.04 7.53
CA TYR A 37 10.15 -22.16 8.36
C TYR A 37 10.48 -21.68 9.77
N ARG A 38 10.22 -22.54 10.76
CA ARG A 38 10.89 -22.46 12.05
C ARG A 38 12.27 -23.11 11.91
N ALA A 39 13.30 -22.44 12.40
CA ALA A 39 14.67 -22.91 12.36
C ALA A 39 15.43 -22.54 13.65
N ARG A 40 16.62 -23.12 13.81
CA ARG A 40 17.52 -22.86 14.93
C ARG A 40 18.78 -22.15 14.46
N ASP A 41 19.19 -21.07 15.14
CA ASP A 41 20.52 -20.47 14.94
C ASP A 41 21.56 -21.33 15.67
N MET A 42 22.41 -22.03 14.91
CA MET A 42 23.40 -22.95 15.49
C MET A 42 24.63 -22.24 16.05
N ARG A 43 24.78 -20.92 15.83
CA ARG A 43 25.89 -20.12 16.35
C ARG A 43 25.52 -19.38 17.64
N LEU A 44 24.35 -18.75 17.66
CA LEU A 44 23.88 -17.97 18.82
C LEU A 44 23.01 -18.80 19.77
N GLY A 45 22.46 -19.92 19.30
CA GLY A 45 21.37 -20.62 19.96
C GLY A 45 20.03 -19.89 19.80
N GLY A 46 18.95 -20.62 19.99
CA GLY A 46 17.59 -20.08 19.95
C GLY A 46 16.86 -20.27 18.62
N GLU A 47 15.56 -20.02 18.68
CA GLU A 47 14.60 -20.19 17.59
C GLU A 47 14.51 -18.92 16.74
N VAL A 48 14.48 -19.10 15.42
CA VAL A 48 14.32 -18.03 14.43
C VAL A 48 13.34 -18.44 13.34
N THR A 49 12.74 -17.43 12.71
CA THR A 49 11.86 -17.62 11.55
C THR A 49 12.64 -17.34 10.27
N LEU A 50 12.67 -18.31 9.35
CA LEU A 50 13.29 -18.18 8.04
C LEU A 50 12.20 -18.08 6.99
N ARG A 51 12.06 -16.92 6.35
CA ARG A 51 11.19 -16.76 5.18
C ARG A 51 12.01 -16.85 3.91
N GLU A 52 11.67 -17.78 3.04
CA GLU A 52 12.35 -18.05 1.77
C GLU A 52 11.60 -17.39 0.61
N PHE A 53 12.33 -16.70 -0.27
CA PHE A 53 11.81 -16.23 -1.55
C PHE A 53 11.67 -17.40 -2.52
N LEU A 54 10.47 -17.98 -2.63
CA LEU A 54 10.18 -19.03 -3.61
C LEU A 54 8.76 -18.86 -4.17
N PRO A 55 8.50 -17.79 -4.95
CA PRO A 55 7.21 -17.60 -5.60
C PRO A 55 6.95 -18.73 -6.63
N PRO A 56 5.91 -19.57 -6.46
CA PRO A 56 5.68 -20.74 -7.32
C PRO A 56 5.47 -20.40 -8.81
N ALA A 57 5.08 -19.16 -9.10
CA ALA A 57 4.93 -18.65 -10.46
C ALA A 57 6.27 -18.46 -11.21
N LEU A 58 7.38 -18.25 -10.49
CA LEU A 58 8.69 -17.93 -11.08
C LEU A 58 9.72 -19.05 -10.88
N ALA A 59 9.64 -19.79 -9.77
CA ALA A 59 10.59 -20.84 -9.46
C ALA A 59 9.96 -22.05 -8.77
N THR A 60 10.54 -23.22 -9.00
CA THR A 60 10.24 -24.48 -8.31
C THR A 60 11.47 -24.96 -7.55
N ARG A 61 11.31 -25.94 -6.64
CA ARG A 61 12.46 -26.57 -5.98
C ARG A 61 12.85 -27.86 -6.70
N ARG A 62 14.13 -28.03 -6.99
CA ARG A 62 14.73 -29.27 -7.49
C ARG A 62 15.02 -30.24 -6.34
N GLU A 63 15.08 -31.55 -6.62
CA GLU A 63 15.77 -32.50 -5.75
C GLU A 63 17.17 -31.99 -5.37
N GLY A 64 17.52 -32.13 -4.09
CA GLY A 64 18.74 -31.53 -3.51
C GLY A 64 18.52 -30.14 -2.87
N GLY A 65 17.36 -29.51 -3.07
CA GLY A 65 16.95 -28.34 -2.28
C GLY A 65 17.05 -26.97 -2.98
N ALA A 66 17.68 -26.89 -4.15
CA ALA A 66 17.89 -25.66 -4.88
C ALA A 66 16.62 -25.13 -5.56
N ALA A 67 16.43 -23.80 -5.52
CA ALA A 67 15.44 -23.08 -6.32
C ALA A 67 15.88 -23.03 -7.79
N MET A 68 14.94 -23.26 -8.71
CA MET A 68 15.17 -23.32 -10.14
C MET A 68 14.09 -22.49 -10.87
N THR A 69 14.54 -21.53 -11.67
CA THR A 69 13.69 -20.68 -12.53
C THR A 69 13.88 -21.07 -13.99
N GLU A 70 12.83 -20.95 -14.80
CA GLU A 70 12.97 -21.03 -16.26
C GLU A 70 13.82 -19.85 -16.78
N PRO A 71 14.64 -20.01 -17.84
CA PRO A 71 15.48 -18.94 -18.37
C PRO A 71 14.70 -17.67 -18.73
N ARG A 72 13.52 -17.81 -19.34
CA ARG A 72 12.63 -16.70 -19.71
C ARG A 72 12.09 -15.87 -18.53
N ARG A 73 12.17 -16.40 -17.29
CA ARG A 73 11.76 -15.73 -16.04
C ARG A 73 12.94 -15.37 -15.14
N ALA A 74 14.18 -15.68 -15.54
CA ALA A 74 15.35 -15.50 -14.68
C ALA A 74 15.56 -14.04 -14.22
N GLU A 75 15.34 -13.07 -15.11
CA GLU A 75 15.42 -11.64 -14.74
C GLU A 75 14.33 -11.21 -13.76
N GLU A 76 13.11 -11.74 -13.92
CA GLU A 76 11.97 -11.45 -13.06
C GLU A 76 12.17 -12.05 -11.66
N PHE A 77 12.60 -13.31 -11.60
CA PHE A 77 12.99 -13.97 -10.37
C PHE A 77 14.13 -13.23 -9.67
N ALA A 78 15.18 -12.83 -10.40
CA ALA A 78 16.29 -12.07 -9.84
C ALA A 78 15.87 -10.66 -9.35
N ARG A 79 14.96 -9.98 -10.06
CA ARG A 79 14.38 -8.70 -9.64
C ARG A 79 13.56 -8.86 -8.35
N GLY A 80 12.71 -9.90 -8.28
CA GLY A 80 11.95 -10.25 -7.08
C GLY A 80 12.86 -10.56 -5.88
N ARG A 81 13.90 -11.37 -6.10
CA ARG A 81 14.88 -11.71 -5.05
C ARG A 81 15.63 -10.49 -4.52
N ARG A 82 16.01 -9.55 -5.40
CA ARG A 82 16.62 -8.27 -4.98
C ARG A 82 15.65 -7.41 -4.18
N HIS A 83 14.39 -7.31 -4.59
CA HIS A 83 13.38 -6.54 -3.87
C HIS A 83 13.08 -7.14 -2.48
N PHE A 84 12.97 -8.47 -2.40
CA PHE A 84 12.83 -9.24 -1.16
C PHE A 84 13.97 -8.92 -0.17
N LEU A 85 15.23 -9.10 -0.61
CA LEU A 85 16.41 -8.80 0.21
C LEU A 85 16.50 -7.32 0.61
N ASN A 86 16.12 -6.39 -0.27
CA ASN A 86 16.06 -4.97 0.06
C ASN A 86 15.03 -4.68 1.15
N GLY A 87 13.86 -5.32 1.10
CA GLY A 87 12.86 -5.30 2.17
C GLY A 87 13.42 -5.76 3.51
N GLY A 88 14.08 -6.92 3.53
CA GLY A 88 14.76 -7.43 4.73
C GLY A 88 15.75 -6.42 5.33
N ARG A 89 16.59 -5.79 4.50
CA ARG A 89 17.55 -4.75 4.92
C ARG A 89 16.85 -3.49 5.46
N ILE A 90 15.75 -3.05 4.84
CA ILE A 90 14.96 -1.91 5.33
C ILE A 90 14.39 -2.21 6.72
N ILE A 91 13.80 -3.39 6.94
CA ILE A 91 13.26 -3.78 8.24
C ILE A 91 14.38 -3.96 9.28
N ALA A 92 15.52 -4.55 8.93
CA ALA A 92 16.67 -4.68 9.83
C ALA A 92 17.22 -3.32 10.32
N ALA A 93 17.16 -2.30 9.47
CA ALA A 93 17.56 -0.93 9.80
C ALA A 93 16.49 -0.13 10.58
N LEU A 94 15.29 -0.68 10.76
CA LEU A 94 14.17 -0.04 11.45
C LEU A 94 13.96 -0.61 12.87
N ARG A 95 13.81 0.28 13.85
CA ARG A 95 13.25 -0.06 15.17
C ARG A 95 11.77 0.29 15.20
N ALA A 96 10.98 -0.42 14.41
CA ALA A 96 9.53 -0.24 14.35
C ALA A 96 8.85 -0.97 15.53
N PRO A 97 7.91 -0.31 16.25
CA PRO A 97 7.18 -0.99 17.32
C PRO A 97 6.31 -2.10 16.74
N CYS A 98 6.22 -3.23 17.45
CA CYS A 98 5.35 -4.36 17.09
C CYS A 98 5.64 -4.99 15.72
N ILE A 99 6.87 -4.83 15.20
CA ILE A 99 7.39 -5.50 14.00
C ILE A 99 8.49 -6.47 14.43
N ALA A 100 8.48 -7.71 13.93
CA ALA A 100 9.53 -8.68 14.20
C ALA A 100 10.88 -8.19 13.65
N ARG A 101 11.94 -8.24 14.47
CA ARG A 101 13.27 -7.77 14.05
C ARG A 101 13.87 -8.75 13.05
N VAL A 102 14.30 -8.24 11.90
CA VAL A 102 15.16 -8.98 10.97
C VAL A 102 16.56 -9.05 11.55
N LEU A 103 17.09 -10.27 11.65
CA LEU A 103 18.38 -10.62 12.22
C LEU A 103 19.46 -10.81 11.14
N ASP A 104 19.08 -11.33 9.98
CA ASP A 104 20.01 -11.65 8.89
C ASP A 104 19.29 -11.73 7.53
N CYS A 105 20.05 -11.69 6.43
CA CYS A 105 19.57 -11.87 5.06
C CYS A 105 20.56 -12.78 4.31
N VAL A 106 20.17 -14.02 4.06
CA VAL A 106 21.06 -15.07 3.52
C VAL A 106 20.71 -15.36 2.06
N GLU A 107 21.70 -15.41 1.16
CA GLU A 107 21.55 -15.96 -0.19
C GLU A 107 22.13 -17.38 -0.23
N ALA A 108 21.30 -18.38 -0.53
CA ALA A 108 21.65 -19.81 -0.53
C ALA A 108 20.67 -20.60 -1.42
N ASN A 109 21.05 -21.81 -1.84
CA ASN A 109 20.18 -22.70 -2.64
C ASN A 109 19.59 -22.04 -3.90
N GLY A 110 20.30 -21.10 -4.54
CA GLY A 110 19.81 -20.34 -5.70
C GLY A 110 18.80 -19.23 -5.38
N THR A 111 18.41 -19.07 -4.11
CA THR A 111 17.44 -18.07 -3.67
C THR A 111 17.90 -17.28 -2.43
N ALA A 112 16.99 -16.53 -1.79
CA ALA A 112 17.21 -15.68 -0.64
C ALA A 112 16.29 -16.03 0.53
N TYR A 113 16.78 -15.79 1.74
CA TYR A 113 16.09 -15.99 3.01
C TYR A 113 16.19 -14.73 3.87
N ILE A 114 15.07 -14.27 4.41
CA ILE A 114 15.04 -13.30 5.51
C ILE A 114 14.97 -14.10 6.82
N VAL A 115 15.92 -13.84 7.71
CA VAL A 115 15.96 -14.41 9.06
C VAL A 115 15.40 -13.37 10.02
N ALA A 116 14.37 -13.72 10.78
CA ALA A 116 13.75 -12.86 11.77
C ALA A 116 13.62 -13.55 13.13
N GLU A 117 13.40 -12.77 14.18
CA GLU A 117 13.02 -13.30 15.49
C GLU A 117 11.72 -14.10 15.40
N SER A 118 11.65 -15.22 16.13
CA SER A 118 10.40 -15.90 16.44
C SER A 118 9.83 -15.30 17.74
N PRO A 119 8.81 -14.42 17.70
CA PRO A 119 8.27 -13.81 18.91
C PRO A 119 7.48 -14.84 19.73
N PRO A 120 7.66 -14.89 21.07
CA PRO A 120 6.93 -15.82 21.91
C PRO A 120 5.45 -15.43 22.01
N GLY A 121 4.55 -16.38 21.75
CA GLY A 121 3.11 -16.15 21.83
C GLY A 121 2.28 -17.11 21.00
N THR A 122 1.05 -16.70 20.70
CA THR A 122 0.11 -17.40 19.81
C THR A 122 -0.34 -16.46 18.70
N THR A 123 -0.55 -16.98 17.48
CA THR A 123 -1.10 -16.15 16.38
C THR A 123 -2.49 -15.61 16.71
N LEU A 124 -2.86 -14.47 16.14
CA LEU A 124 -4.21 -13.92 16.23
C LEU A 124 -5.22 -14.90 15.63
N ARG A 125 -4.85 -15.68 14.60
CA ARG A 125 -5.64 -16.82 14.11
C ARG A 125 -6.01 -17.79 15.24
N ALA A 126 -5.01 -18.36 15.92
CA ALA A 126 -5.22 -19.32 17.00
C ALA A 126 -6.01 -18.70 18.18
N ARG A 127 -5.77 -17.42 18.51
CA ARG A 127 -6.55 -16.70 19.52
C ARG A 127 -8.02 -16.53 19.12
N LEU A 128 -8.31 -16.23 17.86
CA LEU A 128 -9.69 -16.09 17.37
C LEU A 128 -10.42 -17.45 17.32
N GLU A 129 -9.71 -18.53 17.02
CA GLU A 129 -10.26 -19.89 17.04
C GLU A 129 -10.54 -20.39 18.46
N ALA A 130 -9.63 -20.14 19.41
CA ALA A 130 -9.75 -20.62 20.78
C ALA A 130 -10.80 -19.86 21.61
N ALA A 131 -10.99 -18.56 21.36
CA ALA A 131 -11.79 -17.69 22.22
C ALA A 131 -12.66 -16.66 21.46
N GLY A 132 -12.88 -16.86 20.16
CA GLY A 132 -13.79 -16.04 19.36
C GLY A 132 -13.34 -14.58 19.15
N PRO A 133 -14.28 -13.70 18.75
CA PRO A 133 -14.02 -12.29 18.48
C PRO A 133 -13.29 -11.55 19.61
N LEU A 134 -12.53 -10.51 19.25
CA LEU A 134 -11.82 -9.68 20.21
C LEU A 134 -12.75 -8.65 20.87
N PRO A 135 -12.59 -8.37 22.18
CA PRO A 135 -13.27 -7.27 22.83
C PRO A 135 -12.75 -5.91 22.33
N PRO A 136 -13.54 -4.82 22.43
CA PRO A 136 -13.17 -3.51 21.88
C PRO A 136 -11.85 -2.94 22.39
N ASP A 137 -11.53 -3.13 23.67
CA ASP A 137 -10.29 -2.63 24.27
C ASP A 137 -9.05 -3.38 23.73
N ASP A 138 -9.16 -4.67 23.39
CA ASP A 138 -8.09 -5.43 22.72
C ASP A 138 -7.92 -4.99 21.27
N VAL A 139 -9.02 -4.72 20.56
CA VAL A 139 -8.99 -4.20 19.19
C VAL A 139 -8.31 -2.83 19.13
N ASP A 140 -8.74 -1.88 19.97
CA ASP A 140 -8.16 -0.54 20.03
C ASP A 140 -6.64 -0.64 20.33
N ARG A 141 -6.24 -1.53 21.24
CA ARG A 141 -4.83 -1.74 21.65
C ARG A 141 -3.99 -2.38 20.55
N ILE A 142 -4.44 -3.50 19.96
CA ILE A 142 -3.68 -4.25 18.94
C ILE A 142 -3.63 -3.46 17.63
N LEU A 143 -4.74 -2.90 17.16
CA LEU A 143 -4.78 -2.14 15.91
C LEU A 143 -3.90 -0.90 15.99
N TRP A 144 -3.98 -0.12 17.07
CA TRP A 144 -3.17 1.09 17.22
C TRP A 144 -1.67 0.81 17.14
N SER A 145 -1.20 -0.22 17.87
CA SER A 145 0.19 -0.65 17.86
C SER A 145 0.68 -1.11 16.48
N LEU A 146 -0.13 -1.87 15.74
CA LEU A 146 0.20 -2.30 14.38
C LEU A 146 0.30 -1.11 13.40
N LEU A 147 -0.60 -0.12 13.52
CA LEU A 147 -0.53 1.09 12.71
C LEU A 147 0.72 1.94 13.02
N GLU A 148 1.17 2.00 14.27
CA GLU A 148 2.45 2.68 14.60
C GLU A 148 3.66 2.00 13.94
N GLY A 149 3.69 0.67 13.89
CA GLY A 149 4.75 -0.10 13.21
C GLY A 149 4.72 0.08 11.69
N LEU A 150 3.55 -0.15 11.07
CA LEU A 150 3.38 -0.08 9.61
C LEU A 150 3.69 1.30 9.04
N GLU A 151 3.31 2.37 9.73
CA GLU A 151 3.58 3.74 9.26
C GLU A 151 5.07 4.05 9.17
N LEU A 152 5.89 3.52 10.09
CA LEU A 152 7.34 3.67 10.02
C LEU A 152 7.93 2.89 8.85
N VAL A 153 7.44 1.67 8.59
CA VAL A 153 7.84 0.88 7.41
C VAL A 153 7.45 1.57 6.10
N HIS A 154 6.21 2.06 6.00
CA HIS A 154 5.68 2.79 4.84
C HIS A 154 6.47 4.09 4.59
N SER A 155 6.92 4.77 5.65
CA SER A 155 7.77 5.97 5.53
C SER A 155 9.14 5.71 4.86
N ARG A 156 9.59 4.45 4.79
CA ARG A 156 10.81 4.03 4.09
C ARG A 156 10.54 3.47 2.68
N GLY A 157 9.33 3.64 2.17
CA GLY A 157 8.93 3.17 0.84
C GLY A 157 8.79 1.64 0.73
N PHE A 158 8.63 0.95 1.87
CA PHE A 158 8.39 -0.49 1.93
C PHE A 158 7.02 -0.78 2.53
N PHE A 159 6.47 -1.97 2.27
CA PHE A 159 5.18 -2.43 2.81
C PHE A 159 5.22 -3.95 2.96
N HIS A 160 4.33 -4.52 3.77
CA HIS A 160 4.36 -5.94 4.13
C HIS A 160 3.83 -6.84 3.00
N GLY A 161 2.74 -6.40 2.35
CA GLY A 161 2.04 -7.05 1.25
C GLY A 161 1.04 -8.14 1.64
N ASP A 162 1.17 -8.73 2.84
CA ASP A 162 0.66 -10.10 3.11
C ASP A 162 0.10 -10.25 4.53
N ILE A 163 -0.59 -9.22 5.03
CA ILE A 163 -1.11 -9.17 6.41
C ILE A 163 -2.35 -10.07 6.56
N SER A 164 -2.29 -10.98 7.53
CA SER A 164 -3.38 -11.89 7.93
C SER A 164 -3.40 -12.07 9.47
N PRO A 165 -4.41 -12.76 10.05
CA PRO A 165 -4.38 -13.14 11.46
C PRO A 165 -3.21 -14.08 11.84
N ASP A 166 -2.62 -14.78 10.88
CA ASP A 166 -1.48 -15.68 11.10
C ASP A 166 -0.17 -14.88 11.24
N ALA A 167 -0.05 -13.77 10.49
CA ALA A 167 1.11 -12.88 10.55
C ALA A 167 1.20 -12.03 11.84
N ILE A 168 0.18 -12.06 12.72
CA ILE A 168 0.18 -11.29 13.98
C ILE A 168 0.30 -12.26 15.14
N VAL A 169 1.45 -12.25 15.84
CA VAL A 169 1.65 -13.02 17.08
C VAL A 169 1.30 -12.14 18.28
N LEU A 170 0.55 -12.69 19.23
CA LEU A 170 0.19 -12.05 20.49
C LEU A 170 0.97 -12.70 21.63
N ASP A 171 1.72 -11.90 22.40
CA ASP A 171 2.42 -12.38 23.59
C ASP A 171 1.47 -12.65 24.77
N SER A 172 2.00 -13.11 25.91
CA SER A 172 1.20 -13.40 27.11
C SER A 172 0.55 -12.16 27.76
N ARG A 173 0.88 -10.94 27.32
CA ARG A 173 0.22 -9.67 27.68
C ARG A 173 -0.69 -9.17 26.54
N GLY A 174 -0.94 -10.00 25.53
CA GLY A 174 -1.72 -9.70 24.35
C GLY A 174 -1.08 -8.68 23.40
N ARG A 175 0.20 -8.35 23.55
CA ARG A 175 0.88 -7.34 22.71
C ARG A 175 1.20 -7.93 21.34
N PRO A 176 0.92 -7.21 20.24
CA PRO A 176 1.16 -7.74 18.90
C PRO A 176 2.62 -7.67 18.49
N THR A 177 3.06 -8.65 17.70
CA THR A 177 4.23 -8.58 16.84
C THR A 177 3.85 -9.08 15.45
N LEU A 178 4.02 -8.24 14.45
CA LEU A 178 3.80 -8.55 13.04
C LEU A 178 5.05 -9.26 12.50
N VAL A 179 4.90 -10.54 12.15
CA VAL A 179 5.94 -11.43 11.59
C VAL A 179 5.81 -11.50 10.07
N ASP A 180 6.61 -12.34 9.40
CA ASP A 180 6.49 -12.64 7.97
C ASP A 180 6.44 -11.41 7.04
N PHE A 181 7.39 -10.48 7.25
CA PHE A 181 7.61 -9.39 6.31
C PHE A 181 8.12 -9.88 4.94
N GLY A 182 7.90 -9.06 3.91
CA GLY A 182 8.57 -9.18 2.62
C GLY A 182 7.92 -10.12 1.61
N ALA A 183 6.64 -9.91 1.27
CA ALA A 183 6.02 -10.61 0.14
C ALA A 183 5.02 -9.74 -0.64
N ALA A 184 5.52 -8.63 -1.18
CA ALA A 184 4.87 -7.96 -2.30
C ALA A 184 4.94 -8.87 -3.55
N GLY A 185 3.79 -9.21 -4.11
CA GLY A 185 3.63 -10.15 -5.22
C GLY A 185 2.15 -10.39 -5.55
N SER A 186 1.86 -11.10 -6.64
CA SER A 186 0.47 -11.44 -7.02
C SER A 186 0.18 -12.94 -6.94
N VAL A 187 -0.99 -13.27 -6.40
CA VAL A 187 -1.57 -14.61 -6.42
C VAL A 187 -2.02 -14.92 -7.86
N THR A 188 -1.39 -15.93 -8.46
CA THR A 188 -1.68 -16.38 -9.84
C THR A 188 -2.94 -17.25 -9.91
N ASN A 189 -3.25 -18.04 -8.88
CA ASN A 189 -4.46 -18.85 -8.81
C ASN A 189 -5.57 -18.12 -8.04
N THR A 190 -6.58 -17.61 -8.76
CA THR A 190 -7.70 -16.87 -8.14
C THR A 190 -8.63 -17.73 -7.28
N ALA A 191 -8.57 -19.07 -7.40
CA ALA A 191 -9.35 -20.00 -6.60
C ALA A 191 -8.70 -20.30 -5.22
N GLU A 192 -7.40 -20.07 -5.08
CA GLU A 192 -6.63 -20.29 -3.84
C GLU A 192 -6.25 -18.96 -3.15
N ALA A 193 -6.78 -17.83 -3.64
CA ALA A 193 -6.49 -16.51 -3.08
C ALA A 193 -6.98 -16.40 -1.63
N PRO A 194 -6.10 -16.11 -0.64
CA PRO A 194 -6.51 -15.97 0.76
C PRO A 194 -7.61 -14.91 0.95
N ALA A 195 -8.51 -15.12 1.91
CA ALA A 195 -9.60 -14.18 2.19
C ALA A 195 -9.13 -12.76 2.60
N TYR A 196 -7.88 -12.65 3.07
CA TYR A 196 -7.22 -11.41 3.48
C TYR A 196 -6.44 -10.73 2.33
N ALA A 197 -6.30 -11.38 1.17
CA ALA A 197 -5.52 -10.86 0.05
C ALA A 197 -6.24 -9.70 -0.65
N ALA A 198 -5.52 -8.60 -0.87
CA ALA A 198 -6.05 -7.43 -1.55
C ALA A 198 -6.37 -7.70 -3.04
N PRO A 199 -7.42 -7.09 -3.61
CA PRO A 199 -7.83 -7.25 -5.02
C PRO A 199 -6.70 -7.10 -6.05
N GLU A 200 -5.78 -6.15 -5.87
CA GLU A 200 -4.61 -5.93 -6.75
C GLU A 200 -3.56 -7.05 -6.71
N ARG A 201 -3.70 -8.01 -5.78
CA ARG A 201 -2.91 -9.25 -5.71
C ARG A 201 -3.62 -10.42 -6.42
N ILE A 202 -4.82 -10.24 -6.97
CA ILE A 202 -5.61 -11.32 -7.57
C ILE A 202 -5.63 -11.15 -9.09
N GLY A 203 -5.19 -12.19 -9.82
CA GLY A 203 -5.38 -12.26 -11.26
C GLY A 203 -4.27 -11.64 -12.12
N SER A 204 -3.11 -11.28 -11.57
CA SER A 204 -1.90 -11.13 -12.41
C SER A 204 -1.43 -12.52 -12.85
N GLY A 205 -2.02 -13.02 -13.93
CA GLY A 205 -1.70 -14.31 -14.52
C GLY A 205 -0.24 -14.40 -15.01
N PRO A 206 0.25 -15.60 -15.35
CA PRO A 206 1.67 -15.89 -15.65
C PRO A 206 2.31 -15.16 -16.85
N ALA A 207 1.58 -14.23 -17.48
CA ALA A 207 2.03 -13.42 -18.62
C ALA A 207 1.84 -11.90 -18.41
N SER A 208 1.37 -11.46 -17.24
CA SER A 208 1.19 -10.04 -16.93
C SER A 208 2.39 -9.54 -16.12
N PRO A 209 3.19 -8.55 -16.56
CA PRO A 209 4.39 -8.08 -15.85
C PRO A 209 4.12 -7.33 -14.53
N VAL A 210 2.89 -7.41 -14.02
CA VAL A 210 2.35 -6.69 -12.87
C VAL A 210 2.96 -7.16 -11.54
N HIS A 211 3.61 -8.33 -11.47
CA HIS A 211 4.09 -8.95 -10.23
C HIS A 211 5.01 -8.07 -9.38
N MET A 212 5.71 -7.08 -9.96
CA MET A 212 6.40 -6.01 -9.24
C MET A 212 6.37 -4.64 -9.98
N THR A 213 5.30 -4.34 -10.72
CA THR A 213 5.21 -3.01 -11.37
C THR A 213 5.00 -1.91 -10.32
N PRO A 214 5.85 -0.85 -10.29
CA PRO A 214 5.68 0.27 -9.37
C PRO A 214 4.29 0.90 -9.49
N GLY A 215 3.61 1.10 -8.37
CA GLY A 215 2.30 1.77 -8.30
C GLY A 215 1.07 0.86 -8.30
N ASN A 216 1.18 -0.46 -8.56
CA ASN A 216 0.02 -1.36 -8.44
C ASN A 216 -0.21 -1.86 -6.99
N GLN A 217 0.84 -1.93 -6.17
CA GLN A 217 0.79 -2.25 -4.74
C GLN A 217 1.46 -1.14 -3.92
N GLY A 218 1.06 -1.00 -2.66
CA GLY A 218 1.56 0.04 -1.76
C GLY A 218 0.91 0.01 -0.37
N PRO A 219 0.94 1.10 0.40
CA PRO A 219 0.31 1.19 1.72
C PRO A 219 -1.16 0.73 1.77
N TRP A 220 -1.93 1.00 0.72
CA TRP A 220 -3.32 0.58 0.54
C TRP A 220 -3.52 -0.94 0.47
N THR A 221 -2.47 -1.70 0.14
CA THR A 221 -2.46 -3.18 0.12
C THR A 221 -2.39 -3.72 1.54
N ASP A 222 -1.50 -3.19 2.37
CA ASP A 222 -1.41 -3.52 3.82
C ASP A 222 -2.68 -3.10 4.55
N ILE A 223 -3.22 -1.92 4.24
CA ILE A 223 -4.46 -1.40 4.82
C ILE A 223 -5.64 -2.35 4.52
N TYR A 224 -5.71 -2.94 3.33
CA TYR A 224 -6.73 -3.95 3.01
C TYR A 224 -6.56 -5.23 3.85
N GLY A 225 -5.35 -5.81 3.88
CA GLY A 225 -5.09 -7.03 4.63
C GLY A 225 -5.32 -6.89 6.13
N LEU A 226 -4.93 -5.74 6.70
CA LEU A 226 -5.19 -5.41 8.10
C LEU A 226 -6.69 -5.15 8.35
N ALA A 227 -7.40 -4.48 7.44
CA ALA A 227 -8.85 -4.29 7.56
C ALA A 227 -9.64 -5.61 7.47
N ALA A 228 -9.23 -6.53 6.58
CA ALA A 228 -9.78 -7.88 6.47
C ALA A 228 -9.51 -8.72 7.74
N THR A 229 -8.30 -8.62 8.28
CA THR A 229 -7.91 -9.24 9.54
C THR A 229 -8.79 -8.76 10.69
N PHE A 230 -9.04 -7.45 10.80
CA PHE A 230 -9.90 -6.89 11.84
C PHE A 230 -11.40 -7.11 11.61
N TYR A 231 -11.87 -7.22 10.36
CA TYR A 231 -13.23 -7.72 10.07
C TYR A 231 -13.44 -9.11 10.68
N CYS A 232 -12.46 -10.01 10.51
CA CYS A 232 -12.49 -11.32 11.15
C CYS A 232 -12.42 -11.23 12.68
N ALA A 233 -11.55 -10.37 13.22
CA ALA A 233 -11.45 -10.18 14.67
C ALA A 233 -12.73 -9.62 15.32
N LEU A 234 -13.55 -8.86 14.58
CA LEU A 234 -14.81 -8.27 15.06
C LEU A 234 -16.03 -9.20 14.88
N THR A 235 -16.03 -10.04 13.85
CA THR A 235 -17.22 -10.83 13.46
C THR A 235 -17.07 -12.34 13.68
N GLY A 236 -15.85 -12.83 13.88
CA GLY A 236 -15.50 -14.25 13.93
C GLY A 236 -15.35 -14.90 12.56
N ALA A 237 -15.72 -14.23 11.46
CA ALA A 237 -15.67 -14.75 10.10
C ALA A 237 -14.80 -13.87 9.19
N ALA A 238 -14.05 -14.47 8.27
CA ALA A 238 -13.32 -13.70 7.27
C ALA A 238 -14.31 -12.93 6.35
N PRO A 239 -13.92 -11.77 5.79
CA PRO A 239 -14.72 -11.14 4.75
C PRO A 239 -14.78 -12.04 3.50
N PRO A 240 -15.78 -11.88 2.61
CA PRO A 240 -15.81 -12.59 1.33
C PRO A 240 -14.52 -12.31 0.53
N HIS A 241 -13.99 -13.35 -0.12
CA HIS A 241 -12.73 -13.27 -0.86
C HIS A 241 -12.79 -12.16 -1.92
N ALA A 242 -11.69 -11.40 -2.08
CA ALA A 242 -11.64 -10.33 -3.06
C ALA A 242 -11.92 -10.81 -4.51
N SER A 243 -11.55 -12.05 -4.85
CA SER A 243 -11.89 -12.69 -6.14
C SER A 243 -13.39 -12.84 -6.36
N ASP A 244 -14.15 -13.21 -5.33
CA ASP A 244 -15.60 -13.34 -5.39
C ASP A 244 -16.27 -11.96 -5.39
N ARG A 245 -15.78 -11.03 -4.57
CA ARG A 245 -16.28 -9.66 -4.52
C ARG A 245 -16.08 -8.89 -5.83
N LEU A 246 -15.02 -9.20 -6.59
CA LEU A 246 -14.80 -8.65 -7.93
C LEU A 246 -15.79 -9.19 -8.98
N ARG A 247 -16.37 -10.38 -8.75
CA ARG A 247 -17.44 -10.95 -9.60
C ARG A 247 -18.82 -10.45 -9.18
N GLU A 248 -19.09 -10.48 -7.87
CA GLU A 248 -20.34 -10.04 -7.25
C GLU A 248 -20.06 -9.61 -5.80
N ASP A 249 -20.09 -8.30 -5.49
CA ASP A 249 -19.74 -7.82 -4.14
C ASP A 249 -20.88 -8.06 -3.12
N ARG A 250 -20.86 -9.25 -2.51
CA ARG A 250 -21.75 -9.64 -1.40
C ARG A 250 -21.24 -9.19 -0.02
N TYR A 251 -20.26 -8.29 0.04
CA TYR A 251 -19.76 -7.74 1.31
C TYR A 251 -20.86 -7.09 2.15
N ARG A 252 -20.86 -7.39 3.46
CA ARG A 252 -21.76 -6.77 4.44
C ARG A 252 -20.96 -5.80 5.31
N PRO A 253 -21.10 -4.48 5.13
CA PRO A 253 -20.35 -3.48 5.89
C PRO A 253 -20.53 -3.62 7.40
N LEU A 254 -19.44 -3.43 8.14
CA LEU A 254 -19.38 -3.43 9.59
C LEU A 254 -20.31 -2.38 10.20
N VAL A 255 -20.49 -1.22 9.56
CA VAL A 255 -21.49 -0.20 9.99
C VAL A 255 -22.94 -0.69 9.93
N ARG A 256 -23.24 -1.72 9.12
CA ARG A 256 -24.55 -2.39 9.06
C ARG A 256 -24.63 -3.57 10.04
N LEU A 257 -23.54 -4.33 10.20
CA LEU A 257 -23.49 -5.47 11.13
C LEU A 257 -23.49 -5.03 12.60
N ARG A 258 -22.91 -3.86 12.90
CA ARG A 258 -22.83 -3.24 14.24
C ARG A 258 -22.44 -4.22 15.36
N PRO A 259 -21.25 -4.86 15.27
CA PRO A 259 -20.73 -5.65 16.39
C PRO A 259 -20.69 -4.79 17.68
N PRO A 260 -21.06 -5.35 18.84
CA PRO A 260 -21.27 -4.58 20.06
C PRO A 260 -19.97 -3.99 20.60
N GLY A 261 -20.05 -2.77 21.16
CA GLY A 261 -18.92 -2.09 21.81
C GLY A 261 -17.99 -1.31 20.89
N PHE A 262 -18.20 -1.35 19.56
CA PHE A 262 -17.41 -0.60 18.58
C PHE A 262 -18.07 0.73 18.18
N THR A 263 -17.27 1.76 17.91
CA THR A 263 -17.77 3.06 17.41
C THR A 263 -18.10 2.99 15.93
N LEU A 264 -19.08 3.78 15.46
CA LEU A 264 -19.38 3.87 14.02
C LEU A 264 -18.18 4.37 13.20
N ALA A 265 -17.31 5.21 13.77
CA ALA A 265 -16.07 5.67 13.13
C ALA A 265 -15.07 4.52 12.88
N MET A 266 -14.86 3.65 13.89
CA MET A 266 -14.01 2.46 13.75
C MET A 266 -14.55 1.53 12.66
N LEU A 267 -15.85 1.23 12.72
CA LEU A 267 -16.50 0.33 11.75
C LEU A 267 -16.44 0.91 10.33
N ALA A 268 -16.73 2.20 10.15
CA ALA A 268 -16.63 2.89 8.87
C ALA A 268 -15.18 2.98 8.34
N GLY A 269 -14.20 3.17 9.23
CA GLY A 269 -12.79 3.18 8.89
C GLY A 269 -12.30 1.81 8.40
N LEU A 270 -12.71 0.73 9.06
CA LEU A 270 -12.44 -0.64 8.61
C LEU A 270 -13.15 -0.95 7.27
N ASP A 271 -14.41 -0.56 7.13
CA ASP A 271 -15.17 -0.67 5.86
C ASP A 271 -14.47 0.08 4.71
N LYS A 272 -13.91 1.27 4.97
CA LYS A 272 -13.16 2.06 3.99
C LYS A 272 -11.81 1.43 3.61
N GLY A 273 -11.18 0.70 4.54
CA GLY A 273 -9.99 -0.13 4.24
C GLY A 273 -10.31 -1.33 3.34
N LEU A 274 -11.54 -1.85 3.41
CA LEU A 274 -12.02 -3.00 2.63
C LEU A 274 -12.64 -2.63 1.26
N ALA A 275 -12.46 -1.40 0.77
CA ALA A 275 -12.87 -1.01 -0.57
C ALA A 275 -12.12 -1.81 -1.66
N LEU A 276 -12.83 -2.26 -2.71
CA LEU A 276 -12.20 -3.05 -3.78
C LEU A 276 -11.17 -2.23 -4.56
N SER A 277 -11.57 -1.05 -5.02
CA SER A 277 -10.68 -0.07 -5.65
C SER A 277 -9.63 0.43 -4.66
N MET A 278 -8.35 0.26 -5.03
CA MET A 278 -7.22 0.77 -4.26
C MET A 278 -7.25 2.29 -4.06
N ARG A 279 -7.84 3.04 -5.00
CA ARG A 279 -7.98 4.52 -4.93
C ARG A 279 -9.01 4.94 -3.89
N ASP A 280 -10.00 4.09 -3.62
CA ASP A 280 -11.04 4.33 -2.64
C ASP A 280 -10.63 3.94 -1.21
N ARG A 281 -9.49 3.27 -1.03
CA ARG A 281 -8.90 3.02 0.28
C ARG A 281 -8.13 4.26 0.77
N PRO A 282 -7.85 4.36 2.08
CA PRO A 282 -6.87 5.31 2.58
C PRO A 282 -5.48 5.01 1.96
N GLN A 283 -4.78 6.06 1.53
CA GLN A 283 -3.49 5.97 0.85
C GLN A 283 -2.30 5.98 1.83
N SER A 284 -2.55 6.27 3.11
CA SER A 284 -1.54 6.22 4.18
C SER A 284 -2.15 5.80 5.51
N ILE A 285 -1.30 5.28 6.41
CA ILE A 285 -1.70 4.93 7.77
C ILE A 285 -2.18 6.16 8.55
N ALA A 286 -1.58 7.33 8.34
CA ALA A 286 -2.03 8.58 8.92
C ALA A 286 -3.47 8.94 8.51
N GLN A 287 -3.79 8.84 7.21
CA GLN A 287 -5.15 9.06 6.71
C GLN A 287 -6.13 8.03 7.30
N TRP A 288 -5.74 6.77 7.40
CA TRP A 288 -6.61 5.72 7.92
C TRP A 288 -6.89 5.87 9.43
N ARG A 289 -5.86 6.16 10.23
CA ARG A 289 -5.98 6.43 11.66
C ARG A 289 -6.98 7.56 11.94
N SER A 290 -6.94 8.62 11.14
CA SER A 290 -7.90 9.73 11.23
C SER A 290 -9.34 9.34 10.94
N LEU A 291 -9.61 8.25 10.20
CA LEU A 291 -10.95 7.72 9.96
C LEU A 291 -11.39 6.79 11.11
N LEU A 292 -10.53 5.87 11.53
CA LEU A 292 -10.83 4.85 12.57
C LEU A 292 -11.19 5.47 13.92
N TRP A 293 -10.53 6.57 14.31
CA TRP A 293 -10.79 7.28 15.57
C TRP A 293 -11.31 8.71 15.37
N GLN A 294 -11.97 8.97 14.23
CA GLN A 294 -12.59 10.25 13.97
C GLN A 294 -13.64 10.56 15.04
N THR A 295 -13.51 11.71 15.72
CA THR A 295 -14.54 12.21 16.64
C THR A 295 -15.72 12.70 15.82
N MET A 296 -16.61 11.77 15.44
CA MET A 296 -17.93 12.14 14.92
C MET A 296 -18.58 13.08 15.93
N PRO A 297 -19.16 14.23 15.50
CA PRO A 297 -19.89 15.08 16.41
C PRO A 297 -20.97 14.25 17.09
N VAL A 298 -20.97 14.24 18.42
CA VAL A 298 -22.07 13.68 19.19
C VAL A 298 -23.29 14.52 18.83
N VAL A 299 -24.18 13.97 18.01
CA VAL A 299 -25.53 14.52 17.88
C VAL A 299 -26.10 14.51 19.30
N PRO A 300 -26.42 15.66 19.90
CA PRO A 300 -27.01 15.68 21.23
C PRO A 300 -28.24 14.78 21.21
N ALA A 301 -28.45 14.01 22.29
CA ALA A 301 -29.64 13.18 22.44
C ALA A 301 -30.88 14.10 22.61
N ALA A 302 -31.36 14.65 21.51
CA ALA A 302 -32.56 15.45 21.44
C ALA A 302 -33.76 14.54 21.68
N ALA A 303 -34.36 14.73 22.86
CA ALA A 303 -35.69 14.31 23.30
C ALA A 303 -36.21 12.96 22.76
N ALA A 304 -36.30 11.99 23.68
CA ALA A 304 -37.16 10.84 23.47
C ALA A 304 -38.63 11.28 23.38
N ASP A 305 -39.13 11.47 22.16
CA ASP A 305 -40.56 11.44 21.88
C ASP A 305 -40.81 10.72 20.55
N ARG A 306 -40.87 9.39 20.63
CA ARG A 306 -41.41 8.51 19.60
C ARG A 306 -42.50 7.67 20.24
N PRO A 307 -43.70 7.56 19.62
CA PRO A 307 -44.76 6.72 20.16
C PRO A 307 -44.29 5.25 20.22
N PRO A 308 -44.75 4.48 21.22
CA PRO A 308 -44.32 3.11 21.41
C PRO A 308 -44.69 2.24 20.20
N LEU A 309 -43.75 1.39 19.79
CA LEU A 309 -44.02 0.32 18.82
C LEU A 309 -45.08 -0.63 19.39
N PRO A 310 -46.01 -1.15 18.56
CA PRO A 310 -47.01 -2.12 19.02
C PRO A 310 -46.32 -3.41 19.52
N PRO A 311 -46.90 -4.11 20.52
CA PRO A 311 -46.29 -5.30 21.09
C PRO A 311 -46.11 -6.39 20.05
N ALA A 312 -44.91 -6.98 20.00
CA ALA A 312 -44.60 -8.09 19.12
C ALA A 312 -45.51 -9.28 19.46
N ARG A 313 -46.18 -9.85 18.44
CA ARG A 313 -46.88 -11.13 18.59
C ARG A 313 -45.87 -12.23 18.94
N PRO A 314 -46.19 -13.16 19.86
CA PRO A 314 -45.32 -14.28 20.14
C PRO A 314 -45.15 -15.14 18.88
N MET A 315 -43.89 -15.36 18.49
CA MET A 315 -43.57 -16.23 17.36
C MET A 315 -43.75 -17.69 17.79
N ALA A 316 -44.63 -18.42 17.11
CA ALA A 316 -44.90 -19.82 17.42
C ALA A 316 -43.64 -20.67 17.24
N ALA A 317 -43.50 -21.70 18.09
CA ALA A 317 -42.37 -22.62 18.03
C ALA A 317 -42.30 -23.36 16.68
N PRO A 318 -41.09 -23.69 16.18
CA PRO A 318 -40.95 -24.43 14.93
C PRO A 318 -41.50 -25.85 15.07
N ILE A 319 -42.57 -26.14 14.33
CA ILE A 319 -43.10 -27.50 14.19
C ILE A 319 -42.10 -28.33 13.38
N ALA A 320 -41.72 -29.49 13.91
CA ALA A 320 -40.87 -30.44 13.22
C ALA A 320 -41.60 -31.02 11.99
N LEU A 321 -40.98 -30.91 10.81
CA LEU A 321 -41.40 -31.64 9.62
C LEU A 321 -40.55 -32.89 9.45
N GLN A 322 -41.05 -34.01 9.98
CA GLN A 322 -40.60 -35.34 9.62
C GLN A 322 -41.56 -35.99 8.62
N GLN A 323 -40.99 -36.51 7.53
CA GLN A 323 -41.57 -37.51 6.61
C GLN A 323 -42.78 -37.00 5.77
N THR A 324 -43.09 -37.56 4.58
CA THR A 324 -42.79 -38.90 4.03
C THR A 324 -42.54 -38.88 2.52
N TYR A 325 -41.72 -39.81 2.02
CA TYR A 325 -42.09 -40.67 0.89
C TYR A 325 -41.50 -42.09 1.08
N ARG A 326 -42.36 -43.12 1.06
CA ARG A 326 -42.03 -44.55 0.85
C ARG A 326 -42.02 -44.80 -0.67
N PHE A 327 -41.35 -45.77 -1.29
CA PHE A 327 -41.18 -47.23 -1.09
C PHE A 327 -39.85 -47.66 -1.80
N ALA A 328 -39.26 -48.86 -1.71
CA ALA A 328 -39.77 -50.19 -1.35
C ALA A 328 -38.71 -51.10 -0.67
N ALA A 329 -39.14 -52.31 -0.28
CA ALA A 329 -38.40 -53.41 0.37
C ALA A 329 -37.05 -53.78 -0.29
N THR A 330 -36.06 -54.38 0.41
CA THR A 330 -36.16 -55.54 1.33
C THR A 330 -35.12 -55.54 2.47
N ASN A 331 -35.40 -56.34 3.51
CA ASN A 331 -34.55 -56.72 4.66
C ASN A 331 -34.56 -58.29 4.69
N PRO A 332 -33.73 -59.05 5.48
CA PRO A 332 -32.97 -58.62 6.65
C PRO A 332 -31.57 -59.27 6.90
N ALA A 333 -31.01 -58.91 8.08
CA ALA A 333 -30.15 -59.71 8.97
C ALA A 333 -28.62 -59.75 8.75
N ALA A 334 -27.89 -58.99 9.58
CA ALA A 334 -26.79 -59.49 10.42
C ALA A 334 -26.41 -58.44 11.49
N GLU A 335 -26.20 -58.86 12.74
CA GLU A 335 -25.61 -58.02 13.82
C GLU A 335 -24.08 -57.96 13.71
N PRO A 336 -23.41 -56.92 14.25
CA PRO A 336 -21.96 -56.75 14.14
C PRO A 336 -21.18 -57.59 15.18
N PRO A 337 -20.02 -58.18 14.83
CA PRO A 337 -19.18 -58.90 15.78
C PRO A 337 -18.30 -57.96 16.64
N PRO A 338 -17.93 -58.39 17.87
CA PRO A 338 -17.25 -57.53 18.85
C PRO A 338 -15.71 -57.50 18.73
N ILE A 339 -15.12 -56.48 19.37
CA ILE A 339 -13.67 -56.32 19.56
C ILE A 339 -13.14 -57.40 20.52
N ILE A 340 -12.03 -58.08 20.14
CA ILE A 340 -11.28 -58.99 21.02
C ILE A 340 -9.81 -58.55 21.11
N VAL A 341 -9.32 -58.48 22.34
CA VAL A 341 -7.92 -58.22 22.71
C VAL A 341 -7.22 -59.54 23.01
N SER A 342 -6.00 -59.75 22.49
CA SER A 342 -5.11 -60.86 22.87
C SER A 342 -3.67 -60.40 23.08
N ARG A 343 -2.95 -61.01 24.02
CA ARG A 343 -1.59 -60.65 24.48
C ARG A 343 -0.52 -61.71 24.16
N ARG A 344 0.74 -61.25 24.05
CA ARG A 344 2.02 -61.96 24.36
C ARG A 344 2.42 -63.14 23.42
N PRO A 345 3.66 -63.70 23.48
CA PRO A 345 4.68 -63.69 24.55
C PRO A 345 6.08 -63.13 24.21
N GLU A 346 7.00 -63.28 25.18
CA GLU A 346 8.39 -62.78 25.23
C GLU A 346 9.43 -63.72 24.59
N ALA A 347 10.61 -63.18 24.24
CA ALA A 347 11.90 -63.87 24.27
C ALA A 347 13.05 -62.85 24.47
N GLY A 348 14.14 -63.25 25.16
CA GLY A 348 15.24 -62.38 25.58
C GLY A 348 16.53 -62.44 24.71
N PRO A 349 17.61 -61.73 25.12
CA PRO A 349 18.85 -61.52 24.34
C PRO A 349 19.96 -62.55 24.66
N PRO A 350 21.06 -62.64 23.87
CA PRO A 350 22.32 -61.91 24.22
C PRO A 350 23.18 -61.50 22.97
N GLU A 351 24.40 -60.94 23.00
CA GLU A 351 25.28 -60.49 24.11
C GLU A 351 26.06 -59.16 23.85
N LYS A 352 27.34 -59.22 23.37
CA LYS A 352 28.36 -58.14 23.29
C LYS A 352 29.26 -58.29 22.05
N THR A 353 30.01 -57.22 21.72
CA THR A 353 31.44 -57.13 21.26
C THR A 353 31.58 -55.80 20.48
N ALA A 354 32.18 -54.71 20.99
CA ALA A 354 33.57 -54.41 21.36
C ALA A 354 34.51 -54.10 20.17
N GLY A 355 35.23 -52.96 20.24
CA GLY A 355 36.24 -52.52 19.26
C GLY A 355 35.68 -51.84 18.00
N GLN A 356 36.38 -50.92 17.31
CA GLN A 356 37.70 -50.32 17.50
C GLN A 356 37.73 -48.92 16.87
N THR A 357 38.33 -47.93 17.54
CA THR A 357 39.03 -46.82 16.87
C THR A 357 40.33 -47.35 16.27
N PRO A 358 40.80 -46.82 15.13
CA PRO A 358 42.01 -46.01 15.23
C PRO A 358 42.19 -44.84 14.23
N HIS A 359 43.00 -43.88 14.68
CA HIS A 359 43.90 -43.00 13.94
C HIS A 359 43.42 -41.92 12.94
N GLU A 360 43.51 -40.69 13.46
CA GLU A 360 44.05 -39.49 12.82
C GLU A 360 45.33 -39.74 11.98
N PRO A 361 45.54 -38.97 10.89
CA PRO A 361 46.77 -38.20 10.80
C PRO A 361 46.55 -36.71 10.44
N THR A 362 47.13 -35.82 11.26
CA THR A 362 47.53 -34.45 10.88
C THR A 362 48.61 -34.53 9.78
N PRO A 363 48.82 -33.49 8.92
CA PRO A 363 49.71 -32.40 9.37
C PRO A 363 49.62 -31.01 8.66
N HIS A 364 50.37 -30.08 9.27
CA HIS A 364 50.99 -28.86 8.74
C HIS A 364 50.18 -27.58 8.41
N GLU A 365 50.53 -26.56 9.21
CA GLU A 365 50.33 -25.12 9.06
C GLU A 365 51.26 -24.49 8.01
N PRO A 366 50.85 -23.37 7.39
CA PRO A 366 51.76 -22.22 7.31
C PRO A 366 51.09 -20.87 7.65
N THR A 367 51.83 -20.03 8.39
CA THR A 367 51.48 -18.64 8.77
C THR A 367 51.99 -17.62 7.71
N PRO A 368 51.76 -16.29 7.82
CA PRO A 368 50.93 -15.52 6.89
C PRO A 368 51.72 -14.53 5.99
N PRO A 369 51.02 -13.65 5.24
CA PRO A 369 51.51 -12.29 5.05
C PRO A 369 50.51 -11.18 5.45
N GLU A 370 51.09 -10.02 5.74
CA GLU A 370 50.51 -8.78 6.30
C GLU A 370 49.82 -7.90 5.23
N PRO A 371 48.77 -7.11 5.57
CA PRO A 371 48.10 -6.24 4.61
C PRO A 371 48.72 -4.82 4.50
N THR A 372 49.19 -4.48 3.30
CA THR A 372 49.70 -3.15 2.92
C THR A 372 48.61 -2.06 2.94
N PRO A 373 48.91 -0.81 3.36
CA PRO A 373 47.95 0.30 3.31
C PRO A 373 47.74 0.88 1.89
N PRO A 374 46.60 1.53 1.59
CA PRO A 374 46.33 2.16 0.29
C PRO A 374 46.87 3.59 0.18
N GLU A 375 47.41 3.93 -1.00
CA GLU A 375 47.78 5.30 -1.40
C GLU A 375 46.57 6.14 -1.89
N PRO A 376 46.71 7.48 -1.99
CA PRO A 376 45.56 8.41 -2.06
C PRO A 376 45.06 8.74 -3.47
N LEU A 377 43.84 9.29 -3.53
CA LEU A 377 43.26 9.91 -4.72
C LEU A 377 43.94 11.28 -5.02
N PRO A 378 44.15 11.64 -6.30
CA PRO A 378 44.72 12.93 -6.67
C PRO A 378 43.71 14.09 -6.53
N ALA A 379 44.22 15.25 -6.12
CA ALA A 379 43.46 16.50 -6.05
C ALA A 379 43.75 17.43 -7.24
N GLY A 380 42.72 18.12 -7.70
CA GLY A 380 42.78 19.38 -8.46
C GLY A 380 41.44 20.11 -8.21
N ALA A 381 41.40 21.26 -7.52
CA ALA A 381 41.74 22.60 -8.04
C ALA A 381 40.75 23.05 -9.15
N THR A 382 40.18 24.24 -9.24
CA THR A 382 40.11 25.52 -8.46
C THR A 382 39.03 26.40 -9.17
N LEU A 383 38.47 27.54 -8.72
CA LEU A 383 38.50 28.40 -7.52
C LEU A 383 37.27 29.39 -7.59
N PHE A 384 37.06 30.23 -6.55
CA PHE A 384 36.23 31.47 -6.53
C PHE A 384 34.70 31.36 -6.77
N GLU A 385 33.83 32.33 -6.40
CA GLU A 385 33.77 33.24 -5.23
C GLU A 385 32.34 33.84 -5.12
N SER A 386 32.03 34.41 -3.95
CA SER A 386 30.84 35.17 -3.59
C SER A 386 30.48 36.32 -4.55
N THR A 387 29.18 36.60 -4.74
CA THR A 387 28.57 37.88 -4.28
C THR A 387 27.05 37.96 -4.56
N SER A 388 26.34 38.63 -3.65
CA SER A 388 24.98 39.16 -3.88
C SER A 388 25.08 40.57 -4.50
N PRO A 389 24.01 41.09 -5.13
CA PRO A 389 23.58 42.41 -4.68
C PRO A 389 22.05 42.61 -4.59
N GLY A 390 21.66 43.68 -3.88
CA GLY A 390 20.27 44.07 -3.63
C GLY A 390 19.66 45.06 -4.63
N SER A 391 18.49 45.59 -4.27
CA SER A 391 17.58 46.39 -5.12
C SER A 391 17.98 47.86 -5.35
N PRO A 392 17.47 48.45 -6.45
CA PRO A 392 17.07 49.87 -6.49
C PRO A 392 15.60 50.10 -6.98
N PRO A 393 15.05 51.34 -6.92
CA PRO A 393 13.62 51.57 -6.63
C PRO A 393 12.79 52.20 -7.82
N PRO A 394 11.55 52.72 -7.65
CA PRO A 394 10.51 52.66 -8.69
C PRO A 394 10.34 53.92 -9.56
N ARG A 395 9.64 53.77 -10.71
CA ARG A 395 9.02 54.89 -11.45
C ARG A 395 7.61 54.53 -11.98
N ARG A 396 6.68 55.47 -11.84
CA ARG A 396 5.33 55.45 -12.43
C ARG A 396 5.33 56.17 -13.79
N PHE A 397 4.45 55.74 -14.70
CA PHE A 397 3.63 56.53 -15.66
C PHE A 397 3.51 55.96 -17.09
N LEU A 398 2.29 56.11 -17.63
CA LEU A 398 1.88 56.19 -19.04
C LEU A 398 2.06 54.99 -19.99
N ARG A 399 0.98 54.20 -20.15
CA ARG A 399 0.65 53.50 -21.41
C ARG A 399 -0.85 53.59 -21.74
N ARG A 400 -1.25 54.70 -22.38
CA ARG A 400 -2.50 54.86 -23.15
C ARG A 400 -2.17 55.64 -24.43
N ALA A 401 -1.66 54.94 -25.45
CA ALA A 401 -1.34 55.55 -26.76
C ALA A 401 -1.21 54.55 -27.93
N LEU A 402 -0.89 53.26 -27.69
CA LEU A 402 -0.42 52.36 -28.77
C LEU A 402 -1.51 51.65 -29.59
N ILE A 403 -2.79 51.73 -29.20
CA ILE A 403 -3.86 50.95 -29.86
C ILE A 403 -4.47 51.71 -31.08
N GLY A 404 -4.34 53.03 -31.15
CA GLY A 404 -4.93 53.83 -32.24
C GLY A 404 -4.13 53.86 -33.55
N GLY A 405 -2.86 53.45 -33.56
CA GLY A 405 -1.99 53.57 -34.73
C GLY A 405 -2.12 52.43 -35.76
N VAL A 406 -2.45 51.22 -35.31
CA VAL A 406 -2.39 50.00 -36.15
C VAL A 406 -3.62 49.88 -37.06
N THR A 407 -4.79 50.33 -36.62
CA THR A 407 -6.06 50.23 -37.37
C THR A 407 -6.11 51.17 -38.59
N ILE A 408 -5.49 52.35 -38.50
CA ILE A 408 -5.46 53.33 -39.60
C ILE A 408 -4.57 52.83 -40.75
N LEU A 409 -3.46 52.15 -40.45
CA LEU A 409 -2.53 51.64 -41.45
C LEU A 409 -3.14 50.48 -42.27
N ALA A 410 -3.91 49.60 -41.62
CA ALA A 410 -4.57 48.47 -42.27
C ALA A 410 -5.67 48.92 -43.27
N MET A 411 -6.47 49.93 -42.90
CA MET A 411 -7.52 50.48 -43.76
C MET A 411 -6.97 51.12 -45.04
N ALA A 412 -5.80 51.79 -44.95
CA ALA A 412 -5.15 52.40 -46.11
C ALA A 412 -4.63 51.36 -47.12
N ALA A 413 -4.10 50.23 -46.63
CA ALA A 413 -3.62 49.14 -47.50
C ALA A 413 -4.77 48.47 -48.28
N ALA A 414 -5.91 48.24 -47.64
CA ALA A 414 -7.09 47.65 -48.30
C ALA A 414 -7.67 48.54 -49.41
N ALA A 415 -7.71 49.87 -49.20
CA ALA A 415 -8.18 50.82 -50.21
C ALA A 415 -7.27 50.88 -51.44
N LEU A 416 -5.95 50.75 -51.25
CA LEU A 416 -4.97 50.76 -52.35
C LEU A 416 -5.07 49.50 -53.22
N ALA A 417 -5.31 48.33 -52.61
CA ALA A 417 -5.50 47.07 -53.33
C ALA A 417 -6.75 47.09 -54.23
N TYR A 418 -7.84 47.70 -53.76
CA TYR A 418 -9.11 47.79 -54.50
C TYR A 418 -9.02 48.68 -55.75
N LEU A 419 -8.14 49.70 -55.74
CA LEU A 419 -7.93 50.61 -56.88
C LEU A 419 -7.02 50.03 -57.97
N THR A 420 -6.21 49.01 -57.67
CA THR A 420 -5.27 48.42 -58.64
C THR A 420 -5.81 47.24 -59.47
N PHE A 421 -6.95 46.66 -59.07
CA PHE A 421 -7.44 45.39 -59.63
C PHE A 421 -8.85 45.45 -60.27
N ALA A 422 -9.38 46.64 -60.53
CA ALA A 422 -10.63 46.82 -61.26
C ALA A 422 -10.40 46.83 -62.78
N PRO A 423 -11.00 45.91 -63.57
CA PRO A 423 -10.90 45.93 -65.03
C PRO A 423 -11.73 47.08 -65.64
N PRO A 424 -11.25 47.74 -66.71
CA PRO A 424 -11.97 48.86 -67.34
C PRO A 424 -13.18 48.39 -68.19
N PRO A 425 -14.21 49.23 -68.37
CA PRO A 425 -15.39 48.90 -69.16
C PRO A 425 -15.13 49.02 -70.67
N ALA A 426 -15.69 48.10 -71.45
CA ALA A 426 -15.66 48.13 -72.91
C ALA A 426 -17.05 48.41 -73.50
N THR A 427 -17.20 49.54 -74.20
CA THR A 427 -18.38 49.88 -75.02
C THR A 427 -18.15 49.56 -76.50
N PRO A 428 -19.17 49.13 -77.27
CA PRO A 428 -18.98 48.51 -78.57
C PRO A 428 -18.98 49.50 -79.76
N SER A 429 -18.02 49.33 -80.67
CA SER A 429 -17.98 49.73 -82.09
C SER A 429 -16.69 49.11 -82.68
N GLY A 430 -16.58 48.66 -83.93
CA GLY A 430 -17.51 48.61 -85.03
C GLY A 430 -16.75 48.46 -86.36
N THR A 431 -16.82 47.28 -86.99
CA THR A 431 -16.62 47.05 -88.44
C THR A 431 -15.19 46.92 -89.03
N THR A 432 -14.99 45.76 -89.67
CA THR A 432 -14.08 45.40 -90.82
C THR A 432 -12.57 45.12 -90.69
N ALA A 433 -12.21 44.04 -91.42
CA ALA A 433 -11.01 43.81 -92.24
C ALA A 433 -9.84 42.95 -91.67
N SER A 434 -10.00 41.63 -91.87
CA SER A 434 -9.03 40.72 -92.48
C SER A 434 -7.54 40.79 -92.10
N GLY A 435 -7.12 39.88 -91.22
CA GLY A 435 -5.75 39.39 -91.11
C GLY A 435 -5.75 37.88 -90.86
N THR A 436 -5.37 37.09 -91.86
CA THR A 436 -5.40 35.62 -91.76
C THR A 436 -4.44 35.12 -90.69
N THR A 437 -4.96 34.50 -89.64
CA THR A 437 -4.20 33.62 -88.75
C THR A 437 -5.04 32.39 -88.46
N GLN A 438 -4.40 31.23 -88.57
CA GLN A 438 -4.99 29.90 -88.59
C GLN A 438 -5.89 29.65 -87.36
N ALA A 439 -7.18 29.40 -87.59
CA ALA A 439 -8.14 29.18 -86.52
C ALA A 439 -7.84 27.85 -85.80
N PRO A 440 -7.77 27.82 -84.45
CA PRO A 440 -7.69 26.58 -83.69
C PRO A 440 -8.98 25.76 -83.87
N SER A 441 -8.88 24.44 -83.77
CA SER A 441 -10.05 23.55 -83.93
C SER A 441 -11.06 23.83 -82.80
N PRO A 442 -12.39 23.71 -83.03
CA PRO A 442 -13.39 23.96 -81.98
C PRO A 442 -13.14 23.15 -80.70
N VAL A 443 -12.58 21.95 -80.84
CA VAL A 443 -12.20 21.05 -79.73
C VAL A 443 -11.11 21.65 -78.84
N ASP A 444 -10.12 22.35 -79.41
CA ASP A 444 -9.01 22.95 -78.66
C ASP A 444 -9.46 24.15 -77.82
N ALA A 445 -10.47 24.89 -78.31
CA ALA A 445 -11.05 26.03 -77.62
C ALA A 445 -11.88 25.59 -76.39
N ASP A 446 -12.70 24.55 -76.55
CA ASP A 446 -13.49 23.99 -75.43
C ASP A 446 -12.61 23.29 -74.40
N GLN A 447 -11.56 22.56 -74.81
CA GLN A 447 -10.60 21.98 -73.87
C GLN A 447 -9.87 23.05 -73.06
N LYS A 448 -9.46 24.17 -73.68
CA LYS A 448 -8.84 25.29 -72.96
C LYS A 448 -9.80 25.98 -71.99
N ARG A 449 -11.09 26.11 -72.34
CA ARG A 449 -12.12 26.62 -71.41
C ARG A 449 -12.31 25.68 -70.22
N GLN A 450 -12.54 24.39 -70.46
CA GLN A 450 -12.70 23.40 -69.39
C GLN A 450 -11.47 23.28 -68.48
N GLN A 451 -10.26 23.46 -69.02
CA GLN A 451 -9.04 23.49 -68.22
C GLN A 451 -8.97 24.76 -67.35
N ALA A 452 -9.25 25.93 -67.93
CA ALA A 452 -9.30 27.20 -67.18
C ALA A 452 -10.37 27.18 -66.07
N ASP A 453 -11.55 26.61 -66.32
CA ASP A 453 -12.62 26.46 -65.32
C ASP A 453 -12.20 25.52 -64.18
N ARG A 454 -11.48 24.43 -64.48
CA ARG A 454 -10.91 23.51 -63.48
C ARG A 454 -9.81 24.17 -62.65
N ASP A 455 -8.92 24.93 -63.28
CA ASP A 455 -7.83 25.61 -62.58
C ASP A 455 -8.37 26.75 -61.71
N ALA A 456 -9.38 27.48 -62.15
CA ALA A 456 -10.10 28.47 -61.34
C ALA A 456 -10.85 27.83 -60.16
N ALA A 457 -11.56 26.71 -60.38
CA ALA A 457 -12.22 25.96 -59.31
C ALA A 457 -11.21 25.42 -58.27
N ARG A 458 -10.05 24.94 -58.74
CA ARG A 458 -8.95 24.49 -57.87
C ARG A 458 -8.37 25.64 -57.05
N GLN A 459 -8.08 26.79 -57.66
CA GLN A 459 -7.59 27.97 -56.93
C GLN A 459 -8.60 28.46 -55.89
N THR A 460 -9.89 28.43 -56.21
CA THR A 460 -10.97 28.77 -55.26
C THR A 460 -10.99 27.79 -54.08
N ALA A 461 -10.89 26.49 -54.33
CA ALA A 461 -10.83 25.47 -53.27
C ALA A 461 -9.56 25.56 -52.41
N GLU A 462 -8.40 25.87 -53.01
CA GLU A 462 -7.14 26.09 -52.30
C GLU A 462 -7.20 27.36 -51.42
N ALA A 463 -7.84 28.43 -51.90
CA ALA A 463 -8.09 29.65 -51.12
C ALA A 463 -9.07 29.43 -49.96
N GLU A 464 -10.18 28.71 -50.18
CA GLU A 464 -11.10 28.33 -49.09
C GLU A 464 -10.42 27.43 -48.05
N ALA A 465 -9.55 26.51 -48.48
CA ALA A 465 -8.81 25.64 -47.57
C ALA A 465 -7.76 26.41 -46.75
N ALA A 466 -7.14 27.46 -47.33
CA ALA A 466 -6.26 28.37 -46.61
C ALA A 466 -7.03 29.18 -45.55
N ALA A 467 -8.16 29.79 -45.93
CA ALA A 467 -8.99 30.56 -45.01
C ALA A 467 -9.49 29.73 -43.81
N ARG A 468 -9.90 28.48 -44.03
CA ARG A 468 -10.31 27.56 -42.95
C ARG A 468 -9.16 27.22 -41.98
N ARG A 469 -7.92 27.13 -42.48
CA ARG A 469 -6.72 26.90 -41.64
C ARG A 469 -6.41 28.12 -40.79
N GLU A 470 -6.46 29.32 -41.37
CA GLU A 470 -6.26 30.57 -40.61
C GLU A 470 -7.34 30.75 -39.52
N GLU A 471 -8.60 30.41 -39.81
CA GLU A 471 -9.68 30.41 -38.82
C GLU A 471 -9.45 29.39 -37.70
N GLU A 472 -9.00 28.17 -38.03
CA GLU A 472 -8.72 27.12 -37.04
C GLU A 472 -7.47 27.43 -36.20
N GLU A 473 -6.41 27.98 -36.78
CA GLU A 473 -5.23 28.47 -36.05
C GLU A 473 -5.59 29.63 -35.12
N ALA A 474 -6.39 30.60 -35.57
CA ALA A 474 -6.90 31.68 -34.72
C ALA A 474 -7.74 31.15 -33.56
N ARG A 475 -8.59 30.15 -33.81
CA ARG A 475 -9.41 29.49 -32.79
C ARG A 475 -8.56 28.71 -31.77
N GLN A 476 -7.53 28.00 -32.22
CA GLN A 476 -6.58 27.32 -31.35
C GLN A 476 -5.77 28.31 -30.50
N ALA A 477 -5.31 29.41 -31.09
CA ALA A 477 -4.62 30.48 -30.36
C ALA A 477 -5.52 31.12 -29.28
N GLN A 478 -6.80 31.32 -29.57
CA GLN A 478 -7.77 31.84 -28.59
C GLN A 478 -8.00 30.87 -27.43
N ILE A 479 -8.15 29.56 -27.70
CA ILE A 479 -8.26 28.52 -26.66
C ILE A 479 -6.99 28.46 -25.80
N ALA A 480 -5.81 28.55 -26.42
CA ALA A 480 -4.54 28.56 -25.69
C ALA A 480 -4.41 29.78 -24.76
N ALA A 481 -4.80 30.97 -25.24
CA ALA A 481 -4.80 32.19 -24.43
C ALA A 481 -5.80 32.13 -23.26
N GLU A 482 -6.98 31.53 -23.46
CA GLU A 482 -7.98 31.30 -22.40
C GLU A 482 -7.46 30.32 -21.34
N GLN A 483 -6.82 29.22 -21.75
CA GLN A 483 -6.18 28.27 -20.84
C GLN A 483 -5.02 28.89 -20.06
N GLU A 484 -4.20 29.73 -20.68
CA GLU A 484 -3.13 30.46 -19.97
C GLU A 484 -3.71 31.46 -18.96
N GLY A 485 -4.78 32.16 -19.31
CA GLY A 485 -5.54 33.01 -18.38
C GLY A 485 -6.05 32.24 -17.16
N LEU A 486 -6.66 31.08 -17.38
CA LEU A 486 -7.14 30.19 -16.31
C LEU A 486 -5.99 29.71 -15.41
N ARG A 487 -4.84 29.34 -15.98
CA ARG A 487 -3.66 28.91 -15.20
C ARG A 487 -3.11 30.03 -14.34
N ARG A 488 -2.97 31.25 -14.88
CA ARG A 488 -2.55 32.43 -14.11
C ARG A 488 -3.53 32.74 -12.97
N GLN A 489 -4.83 32.61 -13.21
CA GLN A 489 -5.85 32.78 -12.17
C GLN A 489 -5.75 31.71 -11.06
N GLN A 490 -5.56 30.44 -11.45
CA GLN A 490 -5.33 29.34 -10.50
C GLN A 490 -4.04 29.53 -9.68
N GLU A 491 -2.96 30.03 -10.30
CA GLU A 491 -1.69 30.34 -9.62
C GLU A 491 -1.85 31.53 -8.65
N GLU A 492 -2.60 32.57 -9.03
CA GLU A 492 -2.95 33.67 -8.11
C GLU A 492 -3.82 33.22 -6.94
N ASP A 493 -4.86 32.41 -7.18
CA ASP A 493 -5.74 31.92 -6.12
C ASP A 493 -5.00 30.94 -5.19
N ALA A 494 -4.14 30.07 -5.74
CA ALA A 494 -3.25 29.22 -4.95
C ALA A 494 -2.27 30.05 -4.11
N ARG A 495 -1.75 31.15 -4.66
CA ARG A 495 -0.88 32.09 -3.92
C ARG A 495 -1.64 32.82 -2.81
N ARG A 496 -2.86 33.31 -3.06
CA ARG A 496 -3.71 33.93 -2.03
C ARG A 496 -4.09 32.94 -0.94
N GLN A 497 -4.37 31.68 -1.28
CA GLN A 497 -4.58 30.60 -0.31
C GLN A 497 -3.30 30.30 0.49
N ALA A 498 -2.12 30.30 -0.13
CA ALA A 498 -0.86 30.10 0.55
C ALA A 498 -0.50 31.27 1.49
N GLU A 499 -0.77 32.51 1.09
CA GLU A 499 -0.57 33.72 1.91
C GLU A 499 -1.57 33.76 3.10
N ALA A 500 -2.84 33.41 2.88
CA ALA A 500 -3.83 33.25 3.95
C ALA A 500 -3.47 32.09 4.92
N ALA A 501 -3.03 30.95 4.38
CA ALA A 501 -2.54 29.82 5.18
C ALA A 501 -1.24 30.13 5.92
N ALA A 502 -0.43 31.08 5.45
CA ALA A 502 0.75 31.57 6.16
C ALA A 502 0.38 32.53 7.30
N GLN A 503 -0.60 33.41 7.10
CA GLN A 503 -1.10 34.33 8.12
C GLN A 503 -1.83 33.61 9.28
N ALA A 504 -2.44 32.45 9.02
CA ALA A 504 -3.08 31.61 10.05
C ALA A 504 -2.10 30.81 10.95
N ARG A 505 -0.79 30.78 10.63
CA ARG A 505 0.18 29.89 11.31
C ARG A 505 0.37 30.10 12.82
N PRO A 506 0.43 31.34 13.37
CA PRO A 506 0.84 31.53 14.77
C PRO A 506 -0.08 30.87 15.82
N GLN A 507 -1.37 30.66 15.49
CA GLN A 507 -2.33 29.99 16.37
C GLN A 507 -2.56 28.52 16.01
N ALA A 508 -2.27 28.10 14.78
CA ALA A 508 -2.39 26.72 14.34
C ALA A 508 -1.15 25.85 14.67
N GLU A 509 0.05 26.43 14.72
CA GLU A 509 1.29 25.66 14.90
C GLU A 509 1.45 24.99 16.28
N LEU A 510 0.72 25.43 17.31
CA LEU A 510 0.70 24.76 18.62
C LEU A 510 -0.26 23.54 18.69
N ALA A 511 -1.07 23.29 17.66
CA ALA A 511 -2.17 22.32 17.71
C ALA A 511 -2.00 21.10 16.78
N ASP A 512 -0.97 21.03 15.93
CA ASP A 512 -0.75 19.91 15.00
C ASP A 512 -0.39 18.59 15.73
N PRO A 513 -1.24 17.54 15.67
CA PRO A 513 -0.94 16.24 16.28
C PRO A 513 0.28 15.56 15.65
N SER A 514 0.62 15.88 14.40
CA SER A 514 1.72 15.27 13.64
C SER A 514 3.08 15.71 14.20
N ARG A 515 3.28 17.02 14.36
CA ARG A 515 4.44 17.58 15.08
C ARG A 515 4.48 17.19 16.55
N ALA A 516 3.35 17.21 17.26
CA ALA A 516 3.31 16.79 18.66
C ALA A 516 3.75 15.33 18.85
N ARG A 517 3.34 14.44 17.95
CA ARG A 517 3.78 13.03 17.93
C ARG A 517 5.25 12.89 17.54
N ALA A 518 5.75 13.67 16.58
CA ALA A 518 7.17 13.68 16.25
C ALA A 518 8.02 14.10 17.46
N ALA A 519 7.61 15.15 18.17
CA ALA A 519 8.25 15.60 19.40
C ALA A 519 8.22 14.53 20.51
N GLU A 520 7.09 13.87 20.75
CA GLU A 520 7.03 12.75 21.72
C GLU A 520 7.93 11.58 21.31
N THR A 521 8.02 11.30 20.00
CA THR A 521 8.91 10.25 19.46
C THR A 521 10.37 10.58 19.76
N SER A 522 10.76 11.85 19.62
CA SER A 522 12.09 12.35 19.99
C SER A 522 12.40 12.28 21.50
N LEU A 523 11.40 12.13 22.38
CA LEU A 523 11.64 11.89 23.82
C LEU A 523 12.15 10.47 24.12
N ALA A 524 12.13 9.56 23.13
CA ALA A 524 12.57 8.17 23.25
C ALA A 524 12.01 7.44 24.48
N LEU A 525 10.74 7.69 24.83
CA LEU A 525 10.10 7.21 26.06
C LEU A 525 10.24 5.69 26.22
N THR A 526 11.00 5.28 27.25
CA THR A 526 11.18 3.87 27.60
C THR A 526 9.87 3.25 28.09
N VAL A 527 9.82 1.91 28.19
CA VAL A 527 8.66 1.23 28.78
C VAL A 527 8.44 1.67 30.23
N ALA A 528 9.52 1.87 31.00
CA ALA A 528 9.45 2.38 32.38
C ALA A 528 8.90 3.82 32.43
N ASP A 529 9.37 4.72 31.56
CA ASP A 529 8.85 6.08 31.44
C ASP A 529 7.33 6.05 31.17
N ARG A 530 6.88 5.18 30.28
CA ARG A 530 5.45 5.05 29.91
C ARG A 530 4.61 4.53 31.06
N HIS A 531 5.09 3.53 31.81
CA HIS A 531 4.42 3.10 33.06
C HIS A 531 4.34 4.26 34.06
N GLN A 532 5.43 4.99 34.31
CA GLN A 532 5.42 6.13 35.23
C GLN A 532 4.45 7.24 34.78
N LEU A 533 4.39 7.54 33.49
CA LEU A 533 3.48 8.53 32.93
C LEU A 533 2.00 8.09 32.99
N GLN A 534 1.69 6.81 32.75
CA GLN A 534 0.34 6.26 32.95
C GLN A 534 -0.07 6.30 34.44
N ALA A 535 0.81 5.90 35.36
CA ALA A 535 0.57 6.00 36.79
C ALA A 535 0.33 7.46 37.23
N ALA A 536 1.14 8.38 36.70
CA ALA A 536 1.03 9.82 36.94
C ALA A 536 -0.27 10.44 36.41
N LEU A 537 -0.82 9.93 35.30
CA LEU A 537 -2.14 10.32 34.78
C LEU A 537 -3.27 9.76 35.66
N ALA A 538 -3.21 8.47 35.99
CA ALA A 538 -4.20 7.79 36.83
C ALA A 538 -4.31 8.41 38.22
N ALA A 539 -3.17 8.72 38.86
CA ALA A 539 -3.10 9.40 40.16
C ALA A 539 -3.73 10.80 40.16
N ARG A 540 -3.90 11.41 38.98
CA ARG A 540 -4.54 12.73 38.80
C ARG A 540 -5.98 12.63 38.27
N GLY A 541 -6.58 11.45 38.30
CA GLY A 541 -7.96 11.22 37.85
C GLY A 541 -8.14 11.12 36.33
N PHE A 542 -7.06 11.12 35.55
CA PHE A 542 -7.11 10.90 34.09
C PHE A 542 -6.87 9.42 33.80
N ASP A 543 -7.95 8.62 33.76
CA ASP A 543 -7.87 7.16 33.63
C ASP A 543 -7.24 6.71 32.27
N PRO A 544 -6.03 6.12 32.27
CA PRO A 544 -5.45 5.50 31.07
C PRO A 544 -6.00 4.08 30.81
N LYS A 545 -6.86 3.55 31.69
CA LYS A 545 -7.30 2.15 31.78
C LYS A 545 -6.19 1.13 32.05
N GLY A 546 -5.25 1.50 32.92
CA GLY A 546 -4.17 0.63 33.38
C GLY A 546 -2.79 1.21 33.17
N VAL A 547 -1.79 0.55 33.77
CA VAL A 547 -0.38 0.97 33.76
C VAL A 547 0.44 -0.15 33.13
N ASP A 548 0.31 -0.31 31.80
CA ASP A 548 0.87 -1.41 31.01
C ASP A 548 2.08 -1.02 30.14
N GLY A 549 2.44 0.27 30.12
CA GLY A 549 3.50 0.85 29.31
C GLY A 549 3.08 1.16 27.86
N ILE A 550 1.82 0.93 27.48
CA ILE A 550 1.32 1.04 26.11
C ILE A 550 0.46 2.29 25.96
N PHE A 551 0.93 3.23 25.13
CA PHE A 551 0.23 4.50 24.88
C PHE A 551 -0.88 4.35 23.82
N GLY A 552 -1.82 3.44 24.08
CA GLY A 552 -3.04 3.25 23.29
C GLY A 552 -4.05 4.39 23.48
N ARG A 553 -5.18 4.29 22.79
CA ARG A 553 -6.22 5.34 22.70
C ARG A 553 -6.65 5.92 24.06
N ARG A 554 -6.86 5.09 25.09
CA ARG A 554 -7.25 5.55 26.44
C ARG A 554 -6.16 6.41 27.09
N THR A 555 -4.91 5.97 27.04
CA THR A 555 -3.76 6.79 27.47
C THR A 555 -3.66 8.10 26.68
N ARG A 556 -3.90 8.08 25.36
CA ARG A 556 -3.95 9.31 24.52
C ARG A 556 -5.07 10.25 24.93
N GLN A 557 -6.25 9.73 25.24
CA GLN A 557 -7.38 10.50 25.76
C GLN A 557 -7.10 11.05 27.16
N ALA A 558 -6.44 10.29 28.04
CA ALA A 558 -5.99 10.76 29.35
C ALA A 558 -4.98 11.91 29.22
N ILE A 559 -3.99 11.79 28.33
CA ILE A 559 -3.03 12.87 28.02
C ILE A 559 -3.76 14.10 27.47
N ALA A 560 -4.66 13.94 26.49
CA ALA A 560 -5.40 15.05 25.89
C ALA A 560 -6.34 15.74 26.89
N ALA A 561 -6.98 14.98 27.78
CA ALA A 561 -7.81 15.51 28.86
C ALA A 561 -6.98 16.25 29.92
N TRP A 562 -5.80 15.72 30.26
CA TRP A 562 -4.84 16.36 31.16
C TRP A 562 -4.29 17.67 30.56
N GLN A 563 -3.89 17.68 29.29
CA GLN A 563 -3.51 18.91 28.56
C GLN A 563 -4.64 19.94 28.59
N LYS A 564 -5.88 19.52 28.25
CA LYS A 564 -7.07 20.38 28.29
C LYS A 564 -7.33 20.96 29.69
N SER A 565 -7.10 20.19 30.75
CA SER A 565 -7.25 20.66 32.14
C SER A 565 -6.26 21.76 32.52
N ARG A 566 -5.14 21.85 31.81
CA ARG A 566 -4.09 22.87 31.99
C ARG A 566 -4.24 24.06 31.04
N GLY A 567 -5.28 24.10 30.21
CA GLY A 567 -5.44 25.08 29.14
C GLY A 567 -4.46 24.89 27.98
N GLU A 568 -3.79 23.74 27.91
CA GLU A 568 -2.80 23.41 26.87
C GLU A 568 -3.50 22.72 25.67
N PRO A 569 -2.94 22.83 24.44
CA PRO A 569 -3.48 22.13 23.27
C PRO A 569 -3.59 20.62 23.51
N SER A 570 -4.81 20.07 23.34
CA SER A 570 -5.12 18.67 23.65
C SER A 570 -4.72 17.71 22.53
N THR A 571 -3.41 17.63 22.25
CA THR A 571 -2.84 16.83 21.16
C THR A 571 -2.83 15.32 21.45
N GLY A 572 -2.86 14.92 22.72
CA GLY A 572 -2.70 13.52 23.15
C GLY A 572 -1.27 12.99 23.12
N PHE A 573 -0.29 13.84 22.79
CA PHE A 573 1.15 13.53 22.75
C PHE A 573 1.92 14.48 23.65
N LEU A 574 2.88 13.94 24.42
CA LEU A 574 3.62 14.70 25.43
C LEU A 574 4.87 15.40 24.85
N SER A 575 5.05 16.67 25.23
CA SER A 575 6.33 17.38 25.09
C SER A 575 7.31 17.06 26.22
N ALA A 576 8.59 17.44 26.08
CA ALA A 576 9.60 17.26 27.13
C ALA A 576 9.20 17.94 28.46
N ALA A 577 8.67 19.16 28.38
CA ALA A 577 8.19 19.90 29.55
C ALA A 577 6.95 19.24 30.18
N GLN A 578 6.02 18.72 29.35
CA GLN A 578 4.84 18.00 29.84
C GLN A 578 5.22 16.66 30.52
N LYS A 579 6.20 15.92 29.97
CA LYS A 579 6.79 14.73 30.61
C LYS A 579 7.32 15.08 32.01
N GLN A 580 8.14 16.14 32.11
CA GLN A 580 8.69 16.58 33.39
C GLN A 580 7.58 17.01 34.37
N ALA A 581 6.56 17.75 33.92
CA ALA A 581 5.45 18.19 34.76
C ALA A 581 4.61 17.03 35.34
N LEU A 582 4.36 15.98 34.54
CA LEU A 582 3.65 14.78 35.00
C LEU A 582 4.45 13.99 36.04
N LEU A 583 5.76 13.85 35.84
CA LEU A 583 6.64 13.06 36.72
C LEU A 583 7.05 13.80 38.00
N ALA A 584 7.34 15.11 37.93
CA ALA A 584 7.81 15.89 39.08
C ALA A 584 6.78 15.91 40.22
N ALA A 585 5.53 16.24 39.91
CA ALA A 585 4.44 16.26 40.90
C ALA A 585 3.81 14.86 41.15
N ALA A 586 4.49 13.77 40.75
CA ALA A 586 4.18 12.40 41.20
C ALA A 586 5.14 11.95 42.32
N SER A 587 6.11 12.81 42.68
CA SER A 587 7.08 12.63 43.78
C SER A 587 6.80 13.60 44.93
N SER A 588 5.54 14.03 45.10
CA SER A 588 5.06 15.06 46.05
C SER A 588 3.77 14.62 46.71
#